data_AF-E6ZVC8-F1
#
_entry.id   AF-E6ZVC8-F1
#
_cell.length_a   1.000
_cell.length_b   1.000
_cell.length_c   1.000
_cell.angle_alpha   90.00
_cell.angle_beta   90.00
_cell.angle_gamma   90.00
#
_symmetry.space_group_name_H-M   'P 1'
#
loop_
_entity.id
_entity.type
_entity.pdbx_description
1 polymer ?
#
loop_
_entity_poly.entity_id
_entity_poly.type
_entity_poly.pdbx_seq_one_letter_code
_entity_poly.pdbx_strand_id
1 'polypeptide(L)'
;MAPIGQIYGYVGHFKVDRALAAAAYNGLELEVVETKALAGDTKKPEFLAQFPYGKIPAFKGSDGFVLTEGKAIARYVAGLSDNAKLLGTDAKSAALVEQWISFADDEILAPALQIFLLCKGIIAYNKAAEQKSWESLDRAFTFVEAELKKKTFLVGHRVTLADLTLAADLKFVLGNVAGVNFRSKYPNTVRYFNTVTKQPQVLSVFKEVTFAEDNVKFTPPKKEEKPKAAPAPKAEKPKAAAAPAADDDDDEPKPAPKPKNPLDDLPKSSFNLDEWKRTYSNEETRETALPWFFKNFDAEGYSISKLDYKYNDELQAVFQSNNLIGGFFARLEASRKYTMGTLGVFGENNNNLITGVLITRGKDPKSVLEVAPDFDSYAVTPLDISKPEDKKFFEDMMAWEAVVDGKAFADGKVMK
;
A
#
# COMPACT_ATOMS: atom_id res chain seq x y z
N MET A 1 12.74 -38.55 -5.68
CA MET A 1 13.13 -38.92 -7.07
C MET A 1 14.30 -38.02 -7.45
N ALA A 2 14.96 -38.19 -8.59
CA ALA A 2 15.87 -37.12 -9.03
C ALA A 2 15.02 -35.87 -9.38
N PRO A 3 15.41 -34.65 -8.97
CA PRO A 3 14.68 -33.44 -9.35
C PRO A 3 14.65 -33.27 -10.88
N ILE A 4 13.51 -32.82 -11.41
CA ILE A 4 13.35 -32.51 -12.85
C ILE A 4 14.10 -31.23 -13.25
N GLY A 5 14.55 -30.46 -12.27
CA GLY A 5 15.27 -29.21 -12.46
C GLY A 5 15.28 -28.36 -11.20
N GLN A 6 15.88 -27.18 -11.34
CA GLN A 6 16.01 -26.15 -10.32
C GLN A 6 14.99 -25.04 -10.56
N ILE A 7 14.33 -24.60 -9.50
CA ILE A 7 13.51 -23.39 -9.49
C ILE A 7 14.14 -22.36 -8.56
N TYR A 8 14.46 -21.20 -9.12
CA TYR A 8 15.07 -20.07 -8.41
C TYR A 8 13.98 -19.19 -7.83
N GLY A 9 13.95 -19.08 -6.51
CA GLY A 9 12.91 -18.38 -5.75
C GLY A 9 12.93 -18.84 -4.31
N TYR A 10 11.80 -18.75 -3.60
CA TYR A 10 11.69 -19.25 -2.23
C TYR A 10 10.28 -19.80 -1.97
N VAL A 11 10.19 -20.76 -1.06
CA VAL A 11 8.91 -21.35 -0.63
C VAL A 11 8.08 -20.28 0.09
N GLY A 12 6.80 -20.18 -0.25
CA GLY A 12 5.90 -19.12 0.22
C GLY A 12 5.75 -17.97 -0.78
N HIS A 13 6.56 -17.91 -1.85
CA HIS A 13 6.32 -17.00 -2.95
C HIS A 13 5.21 -17.55 -3.85
N PHE A 14 4.12 -16.82 -4.01
CA PHE A 14 2.89 -17.23 -4.75
C PHE A 14 3.17 -17.81 -6.16
N LYS A 15 4.12 -17.24 -6.94
CA LYS A 15 4.51 -17.78 -8.26
C LYS A 15 5.41 -19.03 -8.20
N VAL A 16 6.13 -19.25 -7.10
CA VAL A 16 6.97 -20.44 -6.90
C VAL A 16 6.07 -21.59 -6.40
N ASP A 17 5.22 -21.31 -5.41
CA ASP A 17 4.34 -22.29 -4.76
C ASP A 17 3.42 -22.98 -5.78
N ARG A 18 2.89 -22.27 -6.78
CA ARG A 18 2.06 -22.90 -7.83
C ARG A 18 2.81 -23.93 -8.69
N ALA A 19 4.10 -23.71 -8.96
CA ALA A 19 4.94 -24.67 -9.69
C ALA A 19 5.34 -25.86 -8.82
N LEU A 20 5.67 -25.61 -7.54
CA LEU A 20 5.94 -26.66 -6.56
C LEU A 20 4.70 -27.54 -6.34
N ALA A 21 3.52 -26.93 -6.25
CA ALA A 21 2.27 -27.65 -6.11
C ALA A 21 1.95 -28.51 -7.34
N ALA A 22 2.19 -27.98 -8.55
CA ALA A 22 2.02 -28.74 -9.79
C ALA A 22 2.98 -29.94 -9.86
N ALA A 23 4.24 -29.74 -9.47
CA ALA A 23 5.22 -30.83 -9.38
C ALA A 23 4.75 -31.91 -8.39
N ALA A 24 4.32 -31.51 -7.20
CA ALA A 24 3.88 -32.44 -6.17
C ALA A 24 2.65 -33.27 -6.60
N TYR A 25 1.68 -32.65 -7.27
CA TYR A 25 0.54 -33.38 -7.86
C TYR A 25 0.93 -34.40 -8.91
N ASN A 26 1.98 -34.09 -9.68
CA ASN A 26 2.52 -34.98 -10.70
C ASN A 26 3.53 -35.99 -10.17
N GLY A 27 3.82 -35.99 -8.85
CA GLY A 27 4.86 -36.82 -8.26
C GLY A 27 6.27 -36.44 -8.72
N LEU A 28 6.47 -35.20 -9.17
CA LEU A 28 7.76 -34.66 -9.61
C LEU A 28 8.41 -33.87 -8.47
N GLU A 29 9.73 -33.75 -8.53
CA GLU A 29 10.51 -33.04 -7.53
C GLU A 29 11.24 -31.86 -8.18
N LEU A 30 11.19 -30.69 -7.56
CA LEU A 30 11.91 -29.49 -7.98
C LEU A 30 12.89 -29.10 -6.88
N GLU A 31 14.15 -28.86 -7.23
CA GLU A 31 15.12 -28.30 -6.31
C GLU A 31 14.89 -26.79 -6.19
N VAL A 32 14.60 -26.29 -4.99
CA VAL A 32 14.44 -24.85 -4.76
C VAL A 32 15.81 -24.23 -4.48
N VAL A 33 16.26 -23.35 -5.38
CA VAL A 33 17.44 -22.53 -5.18
C VAL A 33 17.01 -21.21 -4.56
N GLU A 34 17.23 -21.06 -3.26
CA GLU A 34 16.82 -19.89 -2.48
C GLU A 34 17.34 -18.59 -3.12
N THR A 35 16.42 -17.79 -3.66
CA THR A 35 16.74 -16.56 -4.40
C THR A 35 15.78 -15.45 -3.98
N LYS A 36 16.30 -14.37 -3.37
CA LYS A 36 15.50 -13.26 -2.84
C LYS A 36 15.69 -12.01 -3.69
N ALA A 37 14.71 -11.72 -4.54
CA ALA A 37 14.74 -10.55 -5.43
C ALA A 37 14.90 -9.21 -4.68
N LEU A 38 14.22 -9.03 -3.54
CA LEU A 38 14.33 -7.81 -2.72
C LEU A 38 15.70 -7.66 -2.04
N ALA A 39 16.42 -8.76 -1.83
CA ALA A 39 17.80 -8.74 -1.32
C ALA A 39 18.85 -8.50 -2.42
N GLY A 40 18.42 -8.39 -3.68
CA GLY A 40 19.31 -8.11 -4.81
C GLY A 40 19.90 -9.34 -5.48
N ASP A 41 19.53 -10.57 -5.10
CA ASP A 41 20.09 -11.80 -5.68
C ASP A 41 19.91 -11.87 -7.20
N THR A 42 18.77 -11.39 -7.71
CA THR A 42 18.48 -11.43 -9.15
C THR A 42 19.25 -10.39 -9.97
N LYS A 43 20.02 -9.52 -9.31
CA LYS A 43 20.90 -8.53 -9.95
C LYS A 43 22.34 -9.01 -10.08
N LYS A 44 22.69 -10.16 -9.48
CA LYS A 44 24.04 -10.71 -9.51
C LYS A 44 24.40 -11.17 -10.94
N PRO A 45 25.64 -10.97 -11.41
CA PRO A 45 26.05 -11.32 -12.77
C PRO A 45 25.80 -12.80 -13.12
N GLU A 46 26.04 -13.72 -12.19
CA GLU A 46 25.82 -15.16 -12.37
C GLU A 46 24.34 -15.53 -12.55
N PHE A 47 23.43 -14.76 -11.95
CA PHE A 47 21.99 -14.92 -12.13
C PHE A 47 21.57 -14.35 -13.48
N LEU A 48 21.98 -13.12 -13.79
CA LEU A 48 21.63 -12.43 -15.04
C LEU A 48 22.20 -13.13 -16.28
N ALA A 49 23.35 -13.79 -16.17
CA ALA A 49 23.92 -14.60 -17.25
C ALA A 49 23.02 -15.78 -17.63
N GLN A 50 22.27 -16.35 -16.67
CA GLN A 50 21.31 -17.43 -16.93
C GLN A 50 19.90 -16.89 -17.21
N PHE A 51 19.50 -15.82 -16.52
CA PHE A 51 18.16 -15.24 -16.56
C PHE A 51 18.25 -13.72 -16.73
N PRO A 52 18.42 -13.21 -17.97
CA PRO A 52 18.66 -11.79 -18.24
C PRO A 52 17.56 -10.85 -17.76
N TYR A 53 16.33 -11.35 -17.59
CA TYR A 53 15.20 -10.55 -17.11
C TYR A 53 15.27 -10.22 -15.61
N GLY A 54 16.11 -10.93 -14.83
CA GLY A 54 16.39 -10.57 -13.44
C GLY A 54 15.20 -10.68 -12.48
N LYS A 55 14.27 -11.61 -12.74
CA LYS A 55 13.07 -11.85 -11.90
C LYS A 55 12.98 -13.31 -11.45
N ILE A 56 12.25 -13.52 -10.35
CA ILE A 56 11.82 -14.84 -9.88
C ILE A 56 10.30 -15.02 -10.12
N PRO A 57 9.82 -16.26 -10.28
CA PRO A 57 10.62 -17.49 -10.41
C PRO A 57 11.36 -17.57 -11.74
N ALA A 58 12.47 -18.28 -11.73
CA ALA A 58 13.15 -18.76 -12.92
C ALA A 58 13.39 -20.28 -12.80
N PHE A 59 13.45 -20.99 -13.92
CA PHE A 59 13.58 -22.44 -13.95
C PHE A 59 14.73 -22.87 -14.85
N LYS A 60 15.45 -23.92 -14.42
CA LYS A 60 16.47 -24.61 -15.19
C LYS A 60 16.25 -26.12 -15.09
N GLY A 61 15.85 -26.75 -16.17
CA GLY A 61 15.68 -28.19 -16.28
C GLY A 61 17.01 -28.93 -16.14
N SER A 62 16.95 -30.19 -15.71
CA SER A 62 18.11 -31.08 -15.67
C SER A 62 18.73 -31.34 -17.06
N ASP A 63 17.98 -31.08 -18.12
CA ASP A 63 18.37 -31.09 -19.52
C ASP A 63 18.97 -29.76 -20.02
N GLY A 64 19.06 -28.75 -19.15
CA GLY A 64 19.55 -27.41 -19.48
C GLY A 64 18.48 -26.46 -20.05
N PHE A 65 17.22 -26.88 -20.19
CA PHE A 65 16.14 -26.00 -20.62
C PHE A 65 15.91 -24.88 -19.59
N VAL A 66 15.95 -23.61 -20.03
CA VAL A 66 15.71 -22.46 -19.17
C VAL A 66 14.36 -21.82 -19.48
N LEU A 67 13.62 -21.47 -18.44
CA LEU A 67 12.30 -20.85 -18.56
C LEU A 67 12.08 -19.79 -17.48
N THR A 68 11.54 -18.65 -17.87
CA THR A 68 11.09 -17.59 -16.96
C THR A 68 9.58 -17.45 -17.03
N GLU A 69 9.01 -16.59 -16.18
CA GLU A 69 7.57 -16.41 -15.97
C GLU A 69 6.90 -17.56 -15.18
N GLY A 70 6.40 -17.24 -13.99
CA GLY A 70 5.81 -18.24 -13.09
C GLY A 70 4.65 -19.03 -13.68
N LYS A 71 3.80 -18.37 -14.48
CA LYS A 71 2.70 -19.01 -15.21
C LYS A 71 3.20 -20.04 -16.23
N ALA A 72 4.23 -19.69 -17.00
CA ALA A 72 4.83 -20.58 -17.99
C ALA A 72 5.52 -21.77 -17.31
N ILE A 73 6.30 -21.52 -16.25
CA ILE A 73 6.97 -22.57 -15.47
C ILE A 73 5.95 -23.55 -14.88
N ALA A 74 4.90 -23.05 -14.24
CA ALA A 74 3.88 -23.91 -13.63
C ALA A 74 3.11 -24.73 -14.69
N ARG A 75 2.81 -24.14 -15.86
CA ARG A 75 2.20 -24.84 -17.00
C ARG A 75 3.11 -25.92 -17.56
N TYR A 76 4.41 -25.64 -17.73
CA TYR A 76 5.40 -26.61 -18.17
C TYR A 76 5.46 -27.81 -17.21
N VAL A 77 5.65 -27.55 -15.92
CA VAL A 77 5.72 -28.58 -14.87
C VAL A 77 4.43 -29.41 -14.79
N ALA A 78 3.27 -28.75 -14.89
CA ALA A 78 1.97 -29.42 -14.92
C ALA A 78 1.81 -30.34 -16.14
N GLY A 79 2.44 -30.01 -17.28
CA GLY A 79 2.39 -30.77 -18.52
C GLY A 79 3.40 -31.92 -18.63
N LEU A 80 4.37 -32.02 -17.71
CA LEU A 80 5.36 -33.11 -17.72
C LEU A 80 4.78 -34.46 -17.30
N SER A 81 3.57 -34.48 -16.74
CA SER A 81 2.84 -35.71 -16.43
C SER A 81 1.35 -35.50 -16.66
N ASP A 82 0.72 -36.52 -17.21
CA ASP A 82 -0.70 -36.53 -17.55
C ASP A 82 -1.55 -37.23 -16.45
N ASN A 83 -0.91 -37.67 -15.36
CA ASN A 83 -1.57 -38.45 -14.29
C ASN A 83 -2.66 -37.63 -13.57
N ALA A 84 -2.37 -36.38 -13.24
CA ALA A 84 -3.29 -35.51 -12.51
C ALA A 84 -4.22 -34.69 -13.42
N LYS A 85 -4.00 -34.71 -14.75
CA LYS A 85 -4.79 -33.93 -15.74
C LYS A 85 -4.89 -32.44 -15.39
N LEU A 86 -3.79 -31.86 -14.87
CA LEU A 86 -3.76 -30.48 -14.35
C LEU A 86 -4.07 -29.41 -15.40
N LEU A 87 -3.89 -29.73 -16.69
CA LEU A 87 -4.12 -28.81 -17.81
C LEU A 87 -5.49 -29.01 -18.50
N GLY A 88 -6.40 -29.78 -17.89
CA GLY A 88 -7.67 -30.17 -18.49
C GLY A 88 -7.56 -31.46 -19.31
N THR A 89 -8.70 -31.96 -19.77
CA THR A 89 -8.81 -33.23 -20.52
C THR A 89 -9.28 -33.03 -21.96
N ASP A 90 -9.74 -31.83 -22.31
CA ASP A 90 -10.21 -31.45 -23.63
C ASP A 90 -9.95 -29.95 -23.85
N ALA A 91 -10.22 -29.46 -25.07
CA ALA A 91 -9.98 -28.06 -25.42
C ALA A 91 -10.78 -27.06 -24.55
N LYS A 92 -11.98 -27.43 -24.09
CA LYS A 92 -12.84 -26.54 -23.29
C LYS A 92 -12.32 -26.41 -21.86
N SER A 93 -12.02 -27.53 -21.23
CA SER A 93 -11.43 -27.57 -19.88
C SER A 93 -10.05 -26.93 -19.86
N ALA A 94 -9.22 -27.14 -20.89
CA ALA A 94 -7.93 -26.46 -21.02
C ALA A 94 -8.09 -24.92 -21.13
N ALA A 95 -9.07 -24.44 -21.90
CA ALA A 95 -9.38 -23.01 -21.99
C ALA A 95 -9.89 -22.44 -20.66
N LEU A 96 -10.73 -23.19 -19.93
CA LEU A 96 -11.20 -22.79 -18.60
C LEU A 96 -10.06 -22.74 -17.58
N VAL A 97 -9.13 -23.69 -17.63
CA VAL A 97 -7.93 -23.66 -16.78
C VAL A 97 -7.13 -22.39 -17.04
N GLU A 98 -6.89 -22.08 -18.31
CA GLU A 98 -6.15 -20.88 -18.72
C GLU A 98 -6.87 -19.58 -18.32
N GLN A 99 -8.19 -19.52 -18.47
CA GLN A 99 -9.03 -18.40 -18.04
C GLN A 99 -8.82 -18.12 -16.55
N TRP A 100 -8.90 -19.15 -15.70
CA TRP A 100 -8.76 -18.98 -14.26
C TRP A 100 -7.33 -18.63 -13.84
N ILE A 101 -6.31 -19.11 -14.55
CA ILE A 101 -4.93 -18.70 -14.31
C ILE A 101 -4.75 -17.21 -14.64
N SER A 102 -5.29 -16.73 -15.78
CA SER A 102 -5.25 -15.30 -16.11
C SER A 102 -6.01 -14.48 -15.07
N PHE A 103 -7.22 -14.90 -14.72
CA PHE A 103 -8.03 -14.22 -13.71
C PHE A 103 -7.32 -14.12 -12.36
N ALA A 104 -6.69 -15.22 -11.90
CA ALA A 104 -5.96 -15.21 -10.63
C ALA A 104 -4.77 -14.23 -10.66
N ASP A 105 -4.00 -14.20 -11.74
CA ASP A 105 -2.87 -13.27 -11.86
C ASP A 105 -3.33 -11.79 -11.98
N ASP A 106 -4.33 -11.53 -12.82
CA ASP A 106 -4.72 -10.17 -13.22
C ASP A 106 -5.72 -9.52 -12.24
N GLU A 107 -6.69 -10.28 -11.75
CA GLU A 107 -7.81 -9.75 -10.96
C GLU A 107 -7.68 -10.01 -9.45
N ILE A 108 -6.83 -10.96 -9.03
CA ILE A 108 -6.59 -11.26 -7.61
C ILE A 108 -5.19 -10.81 -7.19
N LEU A 109 -4.15 -11.38 -7.82
CA LEU A 109 -2.77 -11.17 -7.40
C LEU A 109 -2.30 -9.74 -7.67
N ALA A 110 -2.55 -9.18 -8.86
CA ALA A 110 -2.10 -7.84 -9.21
C ALA A 110 -2.63 -6.74 -8.25
N PRO A 111 -3.95 -6.63 -7.98
CA PRO A 111 -4.44 -5.63 -7.02
C PRO A 111 -3.96 -5.92 -5.59
N ALA A 112 -3.92 -7.18 -5.15
CA ALA A 112 -3.42 -7.52 -3.82
C ALA A 112 -1.93 -7.18 -3.63
N LEU A 113 -1.10 -7.42 -4.65
CA LEU A 113 0.32 -7.08 -4.63
C LEU A 113 0.50 -5.56 -4.62
N GLN A 114 -0.29 -4.81 -5.41
CA GLN A 114 -0.26 -3.35 -5.38
C GLN A 114 -0.57 -2.81 -3.98
N ILE A 115 -1.65 -3.28 -3.34
CA ILE A 115 -2.01 -2.92 -1.96
C ILE A 115 -0.84 -3.21 -1.02
N PHE A 116 -0.28 -4.43 -1.08
CA PHE A 116 0.82 -4.83 -0.21
C PHE A 116 2.05 -3.94 -0.38
N LEU A 117 2.47 -3.68 -1.62
CA LEU A 117 3.65 -2.87 -1.92
C LEU A 117 3.49 -1.42 -1.45
N LEU A 118 2.29 -0.83 -1.64
CA LEU A 118 1.94 0.50 -1.16
C LEU A 118 1.98 0.55 0.37
N CYS A 119 1.27 -0.37 1.03
CA CYS A 119 1.12 -0.36 2.49
C CYS A 119 2.41 -0.74 3.24
N LYS A 120 3.31 -1.52 2.60
CA LYS A 120 4.63 -1.82 3.16
C LYS A 120 5.68 -0.76 2.82
N GLY A 121 5.32 0.28 2.06
CA GLY A 121 6.27 1.34 1.67
C GLY A 121 7.38 0.85 0.74
N ILE A 122 7.19 -0.30 0.08
CA ILE A 122 8.15 -0.83 -0.91
C ILE A 122 8.10 0.03 -2.18
N ILE A 123 6.91 0.53 -2.52
CA ILE A 123 6.71 1.60 -3.50
C ILE A 123 6.09 2.82 -2.82
N ALA A 124 6.13 3.97 -3.49
CA ALA A 124 5.57 5.20 -2.97
C ALA A 124 4.07 5.05 -2.68
N TYR A 125 3.66 5.35 -1.45
CA TYR A 125 2.27 5.24 -1.04
C TYR A 125 1.37 6.23 -1.79
N ASN A 126 0.25 5.72 -2.30
CA ASN A 126 -0.79 6.46 -2.99
C ASN A 126 -2.16 5.92 -2.53
N LYS A 127 -2.93 6.77 -1.84
CA LYS A 127 -4.21 6.38 -1.24
C LYS A 127 -5.26 6.01 -2.29
N ALA A 128 -5.35 6.76 -3.40
CA ALA A 128 -6.31 6.48 -4.47
C ALA A 128 -6.00 5.16 -5.19
N ALA A 129 -4.71 4.89 -5.42
CA ALA A 129 -4.28 3.61 -5.98
C ALA A 129 -4.55 2.44 -5.04
N GLU A 130 -4.37 2.62 -3.72
CA GLU A 130 -4.73 1.62 -2.72
C GLU A 130 -6.24 1.34 -2.75
N GLN A 131 -7.07 2.38 -2.67
CA GLN A 131 -8.53 2.28 -2.67
C GLN A 131 -9.04 1.59 -3.94
N LYS A 132 -8.58 2.02 -5.12
CA LYS A 132 -8.94 1.38 -6.40
C LYS A 132 -8.54 -0.10 -6.44
N SER A 133 -7.40 -0.43 -5.84
CA SER A 133 -6.94 -1.83 -5.77
C SER A 133 -7.82 -2.65 -4.83
N TRP A 134 -8.27 -2.08 -3.71
CA TRP A 134 -9.24 -2.73 -2.82
C TRP A 134 -10.60 -2.94 -3.50
N GLU A 135 -11.12 -1.96 -4.24
CA GLU A 135 -12.35 -2.09 -5.02
C GLU A 135 -12.23 -3.18 -6.09
N SER A 136 -11.11 -3.22 -6.81
CA SER A 136 -10.84 -4.25 -7.81
C SER A 136 -10.78 -5.65 -7.18
N LEU A 137 -10.14 -5.77 -6.01
CA LEU A 137 -10.05 -7.02 -5.27
C LEU A 137 -11.41 -7.49 -4.73
N ASP A 138 -12.23 -6.57 -4.19
CA ASP A 138 -13.59 -6.86 -3.69
C ASP A 138 -14.49 -7.34 -4.85
N ARG A 139 -14.41 -6.72 -6.03
CA ARG A 139 -15.09 -7.17 -7.26
C ARG A 139 -14.68 -8.59 -7.65
N ALA A 140 -13.37 -8.86 -7.67
CA ALA A 140 -12.85 -10.17 -8.06
C ALA A 140 -13.25 -11.27 -7.06
N PHE A 141 -13.16 -10.99 -5.76
CA PHE A 141 -13.60 -11.92 -4.72
C PHE A 141 -15.12 -12.16 -4.77
N THR A 142 -15.92 -11.14 -5.07
CA THR A 142 -17.37 -11.29 -5.25
C THR A 142 -17.70 -12.25 -6.39
N PHE A 143 -16.98 -12.16 -7.51
CA PHE A 143 -17.14 -13.08 -8.63
C PHE A 143 -16.73 -14.52 -8.26
N VAL A 144 -15.56 -14.69 -7.64
CA VAL A 144 -15.06 -16.01 -7.19
C VAL A 144 -15.99 -16.65 -6.18
N GLU A 145 -16.50 -15.87 -5.21
CA GLU A 145 -17.45 -16.33 -4.20
C GLU A 145 -18.73 -16.90 -4.81
N ALA A 146 -19.28 -16.20 -5.83
CA ALA A 146 -20.46 -16.64 -6.54
C ALA A 146 -20.23 -17.94 -7.33
N GLU A 147 -19.09 -18.05 -8.01
CA GLU A 147 -18.69 -19.26 -8.75
C GLU A 147 -18.50 -20.46 -7.82
N LEU A 148 -17.82 -20.26 -6.70
CA LEU A 148 -17.49 -21.30 -5.71
C LEU A 148 -18.68 -21.73 -4.86
N LYS A 149 -19.81 -21.01 -4.89
CA LYS A 149 -21.06 -21.44 -4.25
C LYS A 149 -21.54 -22.79 -4.80
N LYS A 150 -21.27 -23.08 -6.08
CA LYS A 150 -21.75 -24.30 -6.78
C LYS A 150 -20.64 -25.28 -7.15
N LYS A 151 -19.39 -24.95 -6.83
CA LYS A 151 -18.20 -25.67 -7.30
C LYS A 151 -17.28 -26.04 -6.14
N THR A 152 -16.76 -27.26 -6.17
CA THR A 152 -15.68 -27.70 -5.27
C THR A 152 -14.31 -27.24 -5.77
N PHE A 153 -14.09 -27.33 -7.09
CA PHE A 153 -12.88 -26.90 -7.81
C PHE A 153 -13.29 -26.03 -8.99
N LEU A 154 -12.39 -25.17 -9.48
CA LEU A 154 -12.70 -24.16 -10.49
C LEU A 154 -13.11 -24.77 -11.83
N VAL A 155 -12.46 -25.87 -12.22
CA VAL A 155 -12.67 -26.54 -13.51
C VAL A 155 -12.95 -28.02 -13.31
N GLY A 156 -14.16 -28.45 -13.68
CA GLY A 156 -14.60 -29.83 -13.54
C GLY A 156 -14.77 -30.27 -12.09
N HIS A 157 -14.37 -31.50 -11.78
CA HIS A 157 -14.57 -32.14 -10.47
C HIS A 157 -13.25 -32.58 -9.81
N ARG A 158 -12.13 -31.96 -10.17
CA ARG A 158 -10.79 -32.28 -9.65
C ARG A 158 -9.92 -31.03 -9.59
N VAL A 159 -8.83 -31.11 -8.82
CA VAL A 159 -7.79 -30.07 -8.82
C VAL A 159 -7.13 -29.99 -10.18
N THR A 160 -6.99 -28.76 -10.67
CA THR A 160 -6.27 -28.40 -11.89
C THR A 160 -5.23 -27.33 -11.57
N LEU A 161 -4.41 -26.94 -12.55
CA LEU A 161 -3.46 -25.84 -12.39
C LEU A 161 -4.16 -24.50 -12.07
N ALA A 162 -5.42 -24.33 -12.49
CA ALA A 162 -6.22 -23.18 -12.08
C ALA A 162 -6.37 -23.12 -10.55
N ASP A 163 -6.66 -24.27 -9.93
CA ASP A 163 -6.87 -24.32 -8.50
C ASP A 163 -5.59 -24.05 -7.71
N LEU A 164 -4.47 -24.63 -8.16
CA LEU A 164 -3.16 -24.45 -7.55
C LEU A 164 -2.68 -22.99 -7.67
N THR A 165 -2.97 -22.35 -8.80
CA THR A 165 -2.64 -20.94 -9.03
C THR A 165 -3.46 -20.04 -8.10
N LEU A 166 -4.79 -20.16 -8.12
CA LEU A 166 -5.64 -19.34 -7.27
C LEU A 166 -5.35 -19.58 -5.78
N ALA A 167 -5.10 -20.83 -5.36
CA ALA A 167 -4.74 -21.12 -3.97
C ALA A 167 -3.41 -20.46 -3.56
N ALA A 168 -2.40 -20.45 -4.42
CA ALA A 168 -1.13 -19.77 -4.13
C ALA A 168 -1.28 -18.26 -4.02
N ASP A 169 -2.11 -17.65 -4.87
CA ASP A 169 -2.38 -16.22 -4.81
C ASP A 169 -3.23 -15.88 -3.57
N LEU A 170 -4.27 -16.67 -3.27
CA LEU A 170 -5.07 -16.53 -2.06
C LEU A 170 -4.25 -16.71 -0.78
N LYS A 171 -3.24 -17.59 -0.75
CA LYS A 171 -2.32 -17.72 0.40
C LYS A 171 -1.62 -16.39 0.67
N PHE A 172 -1.15 -15.70 -0.37
CA PHE A 172 -0.57 -14.37 -0.23
C PHE A 172 -1.60 -13.36 0.28
N VAL A 173 -2.80 -13.31 -0.34
CA VAL A 173 -3.86 -12.35 0.05
C VAL A 173 -4.30 -12.57 1.51
N LEU A 174 -4.70 -13.78 1.87
CA LEU A 174 -5.25 -14.10 3.19
C LEU A 174 -4.20 -14.04 4.31
N GLY A 175 -2.93 -14.28 4.00
CA GLY A 175 -1.84 -14.22 4.98
C GLY A 175 -1.24 -12.83 5.17
N ASN A 176 -1.32 -11.94 4.18
CA ASN A 176 -0.54 -10.69 4.18
C ASN A 176 -1.33 -9.42 3.86
N VAL A 177 -2.52 -9.53 3.28
CA VAL A 177 -3.27 -8.38 2.72
C VAL A 177 -4.63 -8.23 3.37
N ALA A 178 -5.45 -9.27 3.34
CA ALA A 178 -6.86 -9.23 3.72
C ALA A 178 -7.11 -9.85 5.11
N GLY A 179 -7.50 -8.99 6.05
CA GLY A 179 -7.86 -9.34 7.41
C GLY A 179 -9.28 -9.90 7.54
N VAL A 180 -9.70 -10.09 8.79
CA VAL A 180 -10.98 -10.73 9.15
C VAL A 180 -12.18 -10.04 8.53
N ASN A 181 -12.19 -8.70 8.51
CA ASN A 181 -13.31 -7.90 7.99
C ASN A 181 -13.50 -8.06 6.48
N PHE A 182 -12.42 -8.30 5.73
CA PHE A 182 -12.52 -8.55 4.30
C PHE A 182 -12.91 -10.01 4.04
N ARG A 183 -12.17 -10.97 4.62
CA ARG A 183 -12.38 -12.39 4.31
C ARG A 183 -13.72 -12.95 4.78
N SER A 184 -14.34 -12.36 5.82
CA SER A 184 -15.63 -12.81 6.35
C SER A 184 -16.78 -12.64 5.34
N LYS A 185 -16.63 -11.73 4.37
CA LYS A 185 -17.56 -11.54 3.25
C LYS A 185 -17.57 -12.70 2.25
N TYR A 186 -16.50 -13.52 2.21
CA TYR A 186 -16.26 -14.52 1.16
C TYR A 186 -16.03 -15.93 1.71
N PRO A 187 -17.02 -16.51 2.43
CA PRO A 187 -16.86 -17.80 3.10
C PRO A 187 -16.64 -18.98 2.13
N ASN A 188 -17.24 -18.99 0.92
CA ASN A 188 -17.01 -20.07 -0.04
C ASN A 188 -15.59 -20.03 -0.60
N THR A 189 -15.03 -18.84 -0.78
CA THR A 189 -13.64 -18.62 -1.18
C THR A 189 -12.67 -19.14 -0.12
N VAL A 190 -12.92 -18.83 1.17
CA VAL A 190 -12.11 -19.34 2.29
C VAL A 190 -12.26 -20.86 2.44
N ARG A 191 -13.47 -21.40 2.29
CA ARG A 191 -13.71 -22.86 2.27
C ARG A 191 -12.91 -23.53 1.15
N TYR A 192 -13.03 -23.02 -0.07
CA TYR A 192 -12.30 -23.51 -1.24
C TYR A 192 -10.78 -23.48 -1.02
N PHE A 193 -10.23 -22.36 -0.53
CA PHE A 193 -8.82 -22.25 -0.21
C PHE A 193 -8.35 -23.35 0.74
N ASN A 194 -9.11 -23.59 1.82
CA ASN A 194 -8.82 -24.68 2.76
C ASN A 194 -8.95 -26.06 2.10
N THR A 195 -9.94 -26.27 1.23
CA THR A 195 -10.14 -27.54 0.52
C THR A 195 -8.96 -27.86 -0.40
N VAL A 196 -8.43 -26.88 -1.13
CA VAL A 196 -7.31 -27.07 -2.06
C VAL A 196 -5.99 -27.24 -1.32
N THR A 197 -5.70 -26.37 -0.35
CA THR A 197 -4.41 -26.37 0.35
C THR A 197 -4.24 -27.56 1.31
N LYS A 198 -5.34 -28.19 1.73
CA LYS A 198 -5.33 -29.41 2.56
C LYS A 198 -5.32 -30.71 1.77
N GLN A 199 -5.22 -30.66 0.44
CA GLN A 199 -5.05 -31.87 -0.35
C GLN A 199 -3.70 -32.52 -0.02
N PRO A 200 -3.64 -33.84 0.22
CA PRO A 200 -2.42 -34.52 0.70
C PRO A 200 -1.17 -34.24 -0.13
N GLN A 201 -1.33 -34.09 -1.44
CA GLN A 201 -0.27 -33.86 -2.40
C GLN A 201 0.46 -32.52 -2.18
N VAL A 202 -0.23 -31.49 -1.67
CA VAL A 202 0.31 -30.12 -1.60
C VAL A 202 0.45 -29.58 -0.18
N LEU A 203 0.21 -30.43 0.83
CA LEU A 203 0.40 -30.07 2.24
C LEU A 203 1.82 -29.52 2.52
N SER A 204 2.84 -30.12 1.91
CA SER A 204 4.24 -29.69 2.08
C SER A 204 4.53 -28.32 1.48
N VAL A 205 3.76 -27.91 0.46
CA VAL A 205 3.93 -26.64 -0.26
C VAL A 205 3.16 -25.52 0.44
N PHE A 206 1.88 -25.75 0.72
CA PHE A 206 1.05 -24.68 1.28
C PHE A 206 1.27 -24.49 2.78
N LYS A 207 1.70 -25.53 3.51
CA LYS A 207 1.89 -25.54 4.97
C LYS A 207 0.67 -24.95 5.71
N GLU A 208 0.73 -24.84 7.02
CA GLU A 208 -0.30 -24.11 7.76
C GLU A 208 -0.17 -22.61 7.46
N VAL A 209 -1.28 -22.00 7.05
CA VAL A 209 -1.33 -20.58 6.69
C VAL A 209 -2.01 -19.82 7.82
N THR A 210 -1.24 -19.01 8.53
CA THR A 210 -1.79 -18.04 9.48
C THR A 210 -2.46 -16.91 8.69
N PHE A 211 -3.76 -16.72 8.89
CA PHE A 211 -4.49 -15.61 8.26
C PHE A 211 -4.17 -14.30 8.96
N ALA A 212 -4.07 -13.21 8.18
CA ALA A 212 -3.87 -11.87 8.70
C ALA A 212 -5.03 -11.49 9.65
N GLU A 213 -4.78 -10.86 10.79
CA GLU A 213 -5.87 -10.43 11.67
C GLU A 213 -6.61 -9.24 11.05
N ASP A 214 -5.86 -8.24 10.61
CA ASP A 214 -6.34 -7.01 9.99
C ASP A 214 -5.92 -6.89 8.53
N ASN A 215 -6.62 -6.03 7.78
CA ASN A 215 -6.16 -5.60 6.46
C ASN A 215 -4.78 -4.92 6.60
N VAL A 216 -3.91 -5.12 5.61
CA VAL A 216 -2.63 -4.43 5.58
C VAL A 216 -2.85 -2.93 5.48
N LYS A 217 -2.23 -2.18 6.38
CA LYS A 217 -2.32 -0.71 6.43
C LYS A 217 -0.96 -0.10 6.18
N PHE A 218 -0.94 1.06 5.54
CA PHE A 218 0.29 1.83 5.43
C PHE A 218 0.80 2.24 6.80
N THR A 219 2.02 1.81 7.12
CA THR A 219 2.74 2.28 8.30
C THR A 219 3.89 3.14 7.80
N PRO A 220 3.92 4.46 8.10
CA PRO A 220 5.02 5.31 7.69
C PRO A 220 6.35 4.71 8.17
N PRO A 221 7.38 4.61 7.32
CA PRO A 221 8.67 4.08 7.74
C PRO A 221 9.15 4.87 8.96
N LYS A 222 9.55 4.15 10.03
CA LYS A 222 10.27 4.76 11.14
C LYS A 222 11.48 5.47 10.54
N LYS A 223 11.65 6.77 10.84
CA LYS A 223 12.87 7.50 10.52
C LYS A 223 14.06 6.65 10.98
N GLU A 224 14.79 6.05 10.04
CA GLU A 224 16.15 5.63 10.33
C GLU A 224 16.89 6.90 10.72
N GLU A 225 17.41 6.93 11.94
CA GLU A 225 18.36 7.96 12.33
C GLU A 225 19.50 7.90 11.32
N LYS A 226 19.58 8.92 10.44
CA LYS A 226 20.77 9.13 9.64
C LYS A 226 21.96 9.05 10.61
N PRO A 227 23.00 8.24 10.32
CA PRO A 227 24.20 8.25 11.14
C PRO A 227 24.67 9.70 11.25
N LYS A 228 24.76 10.20 12.49
CA LYS A 228 25.27 11.54 12.78
C LYS A 228 26.58 11.69 12.02
N ALA A 229 26.61 12.59 11.05
CA ALA A 229 27.85 13.01 10.43
C ALA A 229 28.82 13.39 11.57
N ALA A 230 30.00 12.77 11.57
CA ALA A 230 31.04 13.07 12.54
C ALA A 230 31.29 14.60 12.54
N PRO A 231 31.28 15.26 13.70
CA PRO A 231 31.51 16.70 13.75
C PRO A 231 32.91 16.99 13.24
N ALA A 232 33.00 17.86 12.22
CA ALA A 232 34.25 18.44 11.77
C ALA A 232 34.98 19.11 12.97
N PRO A 233 36.32 19.01 13.06
CA PRO A 233 37.07 19.47 14.23
C PRO A 233 36.92 20.99 14.39
N LYS A 234 36.33 21.41 15.51
CA LYS A 234 36.30 22.81 15.94
C LYS A 234 37.69 23.20 16.45
N ALA A 235 38.22 24.29 15.90
CA ALA A 235 39.42 24.96 16.38
C ALA A 235 39.27 25.42 17.84
N GLU A 236 40.34 25.22 18.61
CA GLU A 236 40.48 25.57 20.03
C GLU A 236 40.54 27.08 20.30
N LYS A 237 39.93 27.51 21.41
CA LYS A 237 40.36 28.64 22.25
C LYS A 237 39.83 28.45 23.69
N PRO A 238 40.44 29.06 24.72
CA PRO A 238 41.04 28.32 25.83
C PRO A 238 40.22 28.30 27.14
N LYS A 239 40.58 27.34 28.00
CA LYS A 239 40.10 27.06 29.37
C LYS A 239 40.04 28.27 30.30
N ALA A 240 39.01 28.29 31.16
CA ALA A 240 39.09 28.83 32.51
C ALA A 240 38.51 27.83 33.54
N ALA A 241 39.38 27.53 34.51
CA ALA A 241 39.31 26.86 35.82
C ALA A 241 38.02 26.18 36.37
N ALA A 242 38.24 24.97 36.92
CA ALA A 242 37.43 24.25 37.93
C ALA A 242 37.64 24.89 39.34
N ALA A 243 36.97 24.59 40.47
CA ALA A 243 36.18 23.48 41.06
C ALA A 243 35.50 24.05 42.36
N PRO A 244 34.85 23.31 43.31
CA PRO A 244 34.63 21.86 43.45
C PRO A 244 33.19 21.43 43.85
N ALA A 245 33.06 20.14 44.18
CA ALA A 245 31.88 19.26 44.18
C ALA A 245 31.13 19.05 45.54
N ALA A 246 30.12 18.16 45.47
CA ALA A 246 29.28 17.46 46.49
C ALA A 246 27.85 18.07 46.65
N ASP A 247 26.73 17.35 46.68
CA ASP A 247 26.40 15.92 46.84
C ASP A 247 25.01 15.59 46.22
N ASP A 248 24.75 14.30 46.02
CA ASP A 248 23.48 13.53 45.84
C ASP A 248 22.13 14.25 45.63
N ASP A 249 21.41 13.89 44.55
CA ASP A 249 20.15 13.10 44.67
C ASP A 249 19.60 12.68 43.28
N ASP A 250 18.94 11.52 43.27
CA ASP A 250 18.24 10.89 42.14
C ASP A 250 17.18 11.82 41.49
N ASP A 251 17.27 12.08 40.19
CA ASP A 251 16.08 12.37 39.36
C ASP A 251 16.39 12.24 37.86
N GLU A 252 15.61 11.44 37.15
CA GLU A 252 15.67 11.30 35.70
C GLU A 252 15.53 12.68 35.01
N PRO A 253 16.39 13.06 34.03
CA PRO A 253 16.25 14.33 33.35
C PRO A 253 15.00 14.29 32.46
N LYS A 254 13.94 14.96 32.92
CA LYS A 254 12.78 15.36 32.12
C LYS A 254 13.27 15.99 30.80
N PRO A 255 12.73 15.59 29.63
CA PRO A 255 13.15 16.14 28.35
C PRO A 255 12.93 17.65 28.33
N ALA A 256 13.96 18.38 27.86
CA ALA A 256 13.98 19.83 27.78
C ALA A 256 12.70 20.39 27.10
N PRO A 257 12.12 21.49 27.62
CA PRO A 257 10.88 22.05 27.09
C PRO A 257 11.05 22.42 25.61
N LYS A 258 10.17 21.87 24.76
CA LYS A 258 10.08 22.24 23.35
C LYS A 258 9.85 23.76 23.26
N PRO A 259 10.49 24.46 22.30
CA PRO A 259 10.21 25.87 22.07
C PRO A 259 8.70 26.07 21.89
N LYS A 260 8.12 26.97 22.69
CA LYS A 260 6.69 27.28 22.71
C LYS A 260 6.32 27.92 21.37
N ASN A 261 5.43 27.30 20.61
CA ASN A 261 4.96 27.86 19.35
C ASN A 261 3.84 28.87 19.67
N PRO A 262 3.82 30.09 19.09
CA PRO A 262 2.80 31.11 19.38
C PRO A 262 1.35 30.63 19.26
N LEU A 263 1.09 29.61 18.43
CA LEU A 263 -0.23 28.97 18.28
C LEU A 263 -0.69 28.21 19.53
N ASP A 264 0.23 27.83 20.42
CA ASP A 264 -0.09 27.20 21.72
C ASP A 264 -0.72 28.18 22.71
N ASP A 265 -0.54 29.50 22.51
CA ASP A 265 -1.09 30.54 23.39
C ASP A 265 -2.49 31.04 22.92
N LEU A 266 -3.03 30.49 21.82
CA LEU A 266 -4.38 30.81 21.34
C LEU A 266 -5.48 30.31 22.30
N PRO A 267 -6.63 31.01 22.42
CA PRO A 267 -7.73 30.61 23.29
C PRO A 267 -8.17 29.16 23.05
N LYS A 268 -8.30 28.36 24.11
CA LYS A 268 -8.60 26.92 24.01
C LYS A 268 -9.83 26.66 23.13
N SER A 269 -9.67 25.77 22.14
CA SER A 269 -10.76 25.32 21.28
C SER A 269 -11.42 24.06 21.84
N SER A 270 -12.72 23.88 21.60
CA SER A 270 -13.41 22.61 21.87
C SER A 270 -13.14 21.54 20.82
N PHE A 271 -12.64 21.91 19.64
CA PHE A 271 -12.34 20.99 18.56
C PHE A 271 -10.99 20.29 18.75
N ASN A 272 -11.03 18.96 18.85
CA ASN A 272 -9.85 18.11 18.95
C ASN A 272 -9.38 17.68 17.54
N LEU A 273 -8.34 18.33 17.04
CA LEU A 273 -7.79 18.06 15.71
C LEU A 273 -7.17 16.65 15.61
N ASP A 274 -6.57 16.12 16.68
CA ASP A 274 -5.98 14.77 16.66
C ASP A 274 -7.08 13.70 16.62
N GLU A 275 -8.19 13.94 17.31
CA GLU A 275 -9.36 13.08 17.18
C GLU A 275 -9.97 13.17 15.79
N TRP A 276 -10.04 14.36 15.19
CA TRP A 276 -10.46 14.50 13.79
C TRP A 276 -9.59 13.68 12.84
N LYS A 277 -8.26 13.80 12.96
CA LYS A 277 -7.29 13.03 12.16
C LYS A 277 -7.50 11.54 12.30
N ARG A 278 -7.77 11.07 13.52
CA ARG A 278 -8.04 9.66 13.82
C ARG A 278 -9.36 9.21 13.17
N THR A 279 -10.45 9.94 13.38
CA THR A 279 -11.78 9.63 12.83
C THR A 279 -11.74 9.60 11.31
N TYR A 280 -11.21 10.64 10.66
CA TYR A 280 -11.07 10.69 9.21
C TYR A 280 -10.17 9.57 8.62
N SER A 281 -9.24 9.03 9.40
CA SER A 281 -8.37 7.94 8.94
C SER A 281 -8.99 6.57 9.07
N ASN A 282 -9.90 6.39 10.02
CA ASN A 282 -10.39 5.08 10.42
C ASN A 282 -11.83 4.80 9.97
N GLU A 283 -12.61 5.85 9.74
CA GLU A 283 -14.04 5.75 9.44
C GLU A 283 -14.36 6.08 7.98
N GLU A 284 -15.53 5.65 7.52
CA GLU A 284 -16.07 6.05 6.21
C GLU A 284 -16.26 7.58 6.18
N THR A 285 -15.84 8.22 5.08
CA THR A 285 -15.69 9.67 5.02
C THR A 285 -17.04 10.40 5.02
N ARG A 286 -18.00 9.96 4.20
CA ARG A 286 -19.31 10.61 4.01
C ARG A 286 -20.30 10.30 5.13
N GLU A 287 -20.37 9.04 5.54
CA GLU A 287 -21.36 8.50 6.47
C GLU A 287 -21.00 8.77 7.93
N THR A 288 -19.70 8.79 8.26
CA THR A 288 -19.25 8.84 9.65
C THR A 288 -18.31 10.02 9.93
N ALA A 289 -17.22 10.17 9.18
CA ALA A 289 -16.20 11.15 9.50
C ALA A 289 -16.68 12.59 9.32
N LEU A 290 -17.29 12.95 8.19
CA LEU A 290 -17.80 14.30 7.94
C LEU A 290 -18.93 14.69 8.90
N PRO A 291 -19.95 13.85 9.19
CA PRO A 291 -20.93 14.13 10.25
C PRO A 291 -20.28 14.36 11.61
N TRP A 292 -19.27 13.56 11.97
CA TRP A 292 -18.49 13.78 13.19
C TRP A 292 -17.76 15.13 13.15
N PHE A 293 -17.15 15.50 12.02
CA PHE A 293 -16.46 16.78 11.87
C PHE A 293 -17.39 17.94 12.16
N PHE A 294 -18.52 18.05 11.46
CA PHE A 294 -19.44 19.17 11.63
C PHE A 294 -20.07 19.23 13.03
N LYS A 295 -20.25 18.09 13.69
CA LYS A 295 -20.73 18.05 15.08
C LYS A 295 -19.74 18.62 16.08
N ASN A 296 -18.43 18.46 15.82
CA ASN A 296 -17.38 18.81 16.78
C ASN A 296 -16.57 20.05 16.37
N PHE A 297 -16.71 20.52 15.13
CA PHE A 297 -15.92 21.62 14.60
C PHE A 297 -16.22 22.92 15.34
N ASP A 298 -15.15 23.61 15.73
CA ASP A 298 -15.19 24.87 16.46
C ASP A 298 -14.64 25.97 15.55
N ALA A 299 -15.56 26.73 14.95
CA ALA A 299 -15.22 27.83 14.05
C ALA A 299 -14.52 28.99 14.76
N GLU A 300 -14.63 29.11 16.09
CA GLU A 300 -13.88 30.13 16.86
C GLU A 300 -12.41 29.73 17.03
N GLY A 301 -12.17 28.44 17.18
CA GLY A 301 -10.83 27.88 17.34
C GLY A 301 -10.09 27.59 16.03
N TYR A 302 -10.79 27.31 14.94
CA TYR A 302 -10.19 26.86 13.69
C TYR A 302 -10.81 27.56 12.48
N SER A 303 -10.00 27.69 11.43
CA SER A 303 -10.42 28.18 10.12
C SER A 303 -10.28 27.07 9.09
N ILE A 304 -11.09 27.16 8.03
CA ILE A 304 -11.00 26.29 6.86
C ILE A 304 -10.67 27.19 5.69
N SER A 305 -9.67 26.83 4.91
CA SER A 305 -9.24 27.62 3.76
C SER A 305 -9.07 26.72 2.54
N LYS A 306 -9.52 27.23 1.39
CA LYS A 306 -9.18 26.72 0.08
C LYS A 306 -7.79 27.20 -0.31
N LEU A 307 -6.96 26.31 -0.83
CA LEU A 307 -5.65 26.62 -1.38
C LEU A 307 -5.67 26.31 -2.87
N ASP A 308 -5.48 27.31 -3.72
CA ASP A 308 -5.35 27.16 -5.16
C ASP A 308 -3.90 27.45 -5.58
N TYR A 309 -3.24 26.52 -6.27
CA TYR A 309 -1.88 26.74 -6.76
C TYR A 309 -1.89 27.78 -7.88
N LYS A 310 -0.97 28.76 -7.80
CA LYS A 310 -0.96 29.94 -8.68
C LYS A 310 -0.41 29.65 -10.08
N TYR A 311 0.40 28.62 -10.24
CA TYR A 311 1.17 28.32 -11.46
C TYR A 311 0.68 27.04 -12.15
N ASN A 312 -0.64 26.88 -12.27
CA ASN A 312 -1.23 25.68 -12.88
C ASN A 312 -0.85 25.51 -14.36
N ASP A 313 -0.54 26.60 -15.06
CA ASP A 313 -0.06 26.63 -16.44
C ASP A 313 1.33 26.01 -16.63
N GLU A 314 2.13 25.90 -15.56
CA GLU A 314 3.44 25.24 -15.58
C GLU A 314 3.35 23.72 -15.35
N LEU A 315 2.18 23.19 -15.01
CA LEU A 315 2.02 21.79 -14.62
C LEU A 315 1.90 20.84 -15.82
N GLN A 316 2.95 20.05 -16.06
CA GLN A 316 3.00 19.14 -17.21
C GLN A 316 2.58 17.71 -16.90
N ALA A 317 2.92 17.16 -15.74
CA ALA A 317 2.64 15.76 -15.43
C ALA A 317 2.01 15.62 -14.04
N VAL A 318 0.92 14.86 -13.95
CA VAL A 318 0.15 14.66 -12.71
C VAL A 318 1.05 14.22 -11.55
N PHE A 319 2.00 13.31 -11.81
CA PHE A 319 2.94 12.84 -10.79
C PHE A 319 3.89 13.94 -10.29
N GLN A 320 4.32 14.86 -11.16
CA GLN A 320 5.18 15.97 -10.78
C GLN A 320 4.40 17.02 -9.98
N SER A 321 3.18 17.33 -10.40
CA SER A 321 2.24 18.17 -9.66
C SER A 321 1.98 17.60 -8.26
N ASN A 322 1.80 16.29 -8.13
CA ASN A 322 1.63 15.66 -6.82
C ASN A 322 2.91 15.71 -5.95
N ASN A 323 4.10 15.70 -6.58
CA ASN A 323 5.35 15.90 -5.83
C ASN A 323 5.45 17.31 -5.23
N LEU A 324 4.89 18.34 -5.88
CA LEU A 324 4.82 19.69 -5.32
C LEU A 324 3.99 19.72 -4.03
N ILE A 325 2.82 19.07 -4.03
CA ILE A 325 1.98 18.89 -2.83
C ILE A 325 2.78 18.18 -1.73
N GLY A 326 3.49 17.10 -2.08
CA GLY A 326 4.34 16.37 -1.14
C GLY A 326 5.44 17.22 -0.52
N GLY A 327 6.10 18.04 -1.33
CA GLY A 327 7.12 18.97 -0.85
C GLY A 327 6.53 20.00 0.10
N PHE A 328 5.39 20.59 -0.26
CA PHE A 328 4.69 21.58 0.57
C PHE A 328 4.32 21.00 1.93
N PHE A 329 3.68 19.82 1.95
CA PHE A 329 3.30 19.16 3.21
C PHE A 329 4.51 18.75 4.06
N ALA A 330 5.61 18.32 3.45
CA ALA A 330 6.84 18.01 4.19
C ALA A 330 7.41 19.24 4.90
N ARG A 331 7.28 20.44 4.29
CA ARG A 331 7.69 21.70 4.89
C ARG A 331 6.72 22.20 5.96
N LEU A 332 5.46 21.76 5.94
CA LEU A 332 4.48 22.01 7.00
C LEU A 332 4.64 21.13 8.25
N GLU A 333 5.64 20.22 8.30
CA GLU A 333 5.78 19.27 9.42
C GLU A 333 5.87 19.97 10.80
N ALA A 334 6.49 21.15 10.86
CA ALA A 334 6.57 21.94 12.10
C ALA A 334 5.18 22.41 12.61
N SER A 335 4.23 22.58 11.69
CA SER A 335 2.85 23.00 11.98
C SER A 335 1.87 21.84 11.99
N ARG A 336 2.34 20.59 11.86
CA ARG A 336 1.49 19.40 11.76
C ARG A 336 0.45 19.28 12.86
N LYS A 337 0.80 19.65 14.11
CA LYS A 337 -0.15 19.62 15.24
C LYS A 337 -1.30 20.64 15.13
N TYR A 338 -1.22 21.59 14.21
CA TYR A 338 -2.19 22.69 14.05
C TYR A 338 -2.95 22.66 12.73
N THR A 339 -2.65 21.70 11.85
CA THR A 339 -3.27 21.64 10.54
C THR A 339 -3.66 20.22 10.15
N MET A 340 -4.72 20.11 9.36
CA MET A 340 -5.10 18.92 8.64
C MET A 340 -5.81 19.32 7.35
N GLY A 341 -5.68 18.53 6.29
CA GLY A 341 -6.53 18.70 5.12
C GLY A 341 -5.99 17.98 3.91
N THR A 342 -6.48 18.30 2.74
CA THR A 342 -6.18 17.57 1.50
C THR A 342 -5.92 18.55 0.37
N LEU A 343 -4.86 18.29 -0.39
CA LEU A 343 -4.61 18.93 -1.68
C LEU A 343 -4.63 17.85 -2.75
N GLY A 344 -5.27 18.15 -3.87
CA GLY A 344 -5.42 17.28 -5.03
C GLY A 344 -4.80 17.87 -6.27
N VAL A 345 -4.37 16.98 -7.16
CA VAL A 345 -4.13 17.26 -8.56
C VAL A 345 -5.38 16.84 -9.32
N PHE A 346 -5.95 17.74 -10.11
CA PHE A 346 -7.16 17.50 -10.89
C PHE A 346 -6.84 17.54 -12.38
N GLY A 347 -7.37 16.60 -13.16
CA GLY A 347 -7.21 16.55 -14.62
C GLY A 347 -6.18 15.53 -15.11
N GLU A 348 -5.46 15.86 -16.18
CA GLU A 348 -4.54 14.94 -16.84
C GLU A 348 -3.21 15.61 -17.19
N ASN A 349 -2.27 14.85 -17.75
CA ASN A 349 -0.98 15.42 -18.15
C ASN A 349 -1.18 16.58 -19.14
N ASN A 350 -0.44 17.67 -18.93
CA ASN A 350 -0.52 18.95 -19.65
C ASN A 350 -1.84 19.72 -19.51
N ASN A 351 -2.78 19.21 -18.72
CA ASN A 351 -4.05 19.86 -18.43
C ASN A 351 -4.50 19.50 -17.01
N ASN A 352 -3.70 19.91 -16.02
CA ASN A 352 -4.01 19.68 -14.61
C ASN A 352 -3.85 20.95 -13.77
N LEU A 353 -4.46 20.93 -12.60
CA LEU A 353 -4.39 21.99 -11.59
C LEU A 353 -4.21 21.41 -10.21
N ILE A 354 -3.68 22.19 -9.28
CA ILE A 354 -3.58 21.83 -7.86
C ILE A 354 -4.52 22.71 -7.04
N THR A 355 -5.40 22.08 -6.26
CA THR A 355 -6.25 22.77 -5.30
C THR A 355 -6.61 21.89 -4.12
N GLY A 356 -7.08 22.48 -3.02
CA GLY A 356 -7.77 21.73 -1.99
C GLY A 356 -8.08 22.53 -0.74
N VAL A 357 -8.23 21.87 0.39
CA VAL A 357 -8.66 22.47 1.65
C VAL A 357 -7.72 22.15 2.81
N LEU A 358 -7.43 23.14 3.64
CA LEU A 358 -6.75 22.97 4.92
C LEU A 358 -7.60 23.54 6.05
N ILE A 359 -7.69 22.78 7.14
CA ILE A 359 -8.18 23.19 8.44
C ILE A 359 -6.96 23.63 9.25
N THR A 360 -6.96 24.86 9.74
CA THR A 360 -5.83 25.48 10.44
C THR A 360 -6.27 26.05 11.78
N ARG A 361 -5.42 25.89 12.80
CA ARG A 361 -5.66 26.49 14.12
C ARG A 361 -5.65 28.01 14.04
N GLY A 362 -6.64 28.64 14.67
CA GLY A 362 -6.81 30.09 14.67
C GLY A 362 -7.56 30.61 13.43
N LYS A 363 -7.80 31.92 13.41
CA LYS A 363 -8.55 32.59 12.32
C LYS A 363 -7.66 32.99 11.13
N ASP A 364 -6.34 33.09 11.34
CA ASP A 364 -5.38 33.40 10.29
C ASP A 364 -4.62 32.13 9.85
N PRO A 365 -4.93 31.55 8.68
CA PRO A 365 -4.25 30.35 8.19
C PRO A 365 -2.75 30.60 7.94
N LYS A 366 -2.34 31.85 7.67
CA LYS A 366 -0.93 32.18 7.43
C LYS A 366 -0.05 31.84 8.62
N SER A 367 -0.53 32.10 9.84
CA SER A 367 0.18 31.78 11.09
C SER A 367 0.54 30.29 11.24
N VAL A 368 -0.17 29.41 10.53
CA VAL A 368 0.09 27.97 10.51
C VAL A 368 0.93 27.57 9.31
N LEU A 369 0.71 28.20 8.15
CA LEU A 369 1.25 27.75 6.87
C LEU A 369 2.58 28.42 6.47
N GLU A 370 2.94 29.57 7.04
CA GLU A 370 4.15 30.31 6.70
C GLU A 370 5.47 29.59 7.05
N VAL A 371 5.40 28.53 7.85
CA VAL A 371 6.55 27.63 8.08
C VAL A 371 7.04 26.94 6.80
N ALA A 372 6.18 26.86 5.78
CA ALA A 372 6.52 26.40 4.44
C ALA A 372 6.78 27.60 3.52
N PRO A 373 8.02 27.87 3.10
CA PRO A 373 8.35 29.05 2.27
C PRO A 373 7.63 29.10 0.92
N ASP A 374 7.24 27.95 0.39
CA ASP A 374 6.50 27.83 -0.86
C ASP A 374 4.99 28.02 -0.71
N PHE A 375 4.50 28.31 0.50
CA PHE A 375 3.11 28.72 0.77
C PHE A 375 2.66 29.87 -0.13
N ASP A 376 3.55 30.82 -0.43
CA ASP A 376 3.25 31.95 -1.32
C ASP A 376 2.93 31.53 -2.76
N SER A 377 3.18 30.27 -3.13
CA SER A 377 2.74 29.68 -4.40
C SER A 377 1.25 29.34 -4.44
N TYR A 378 0.54 29.48 -3.31
CA TYR A 378 -0.89 29.22 -3.20
C TYR A 378 -1.66 30.52 -2.95
N ALA A 379 -2.82 30.65 -3.60
CA ALA A 379 -3.84 31.60 -3.24
C ALA A 379 -4.71 30.98 -2.15
N VAL A 380 -4.87 31.68 -1.03
CA VAL A 380 -5.63 31.19 0.13
C VAL A 380 -6.94 31.95 0.24
N THR A 381 -8.03 31.21 0.17
CA THR A 381 -9.39 31.75 0.26
C THR A 381 -10.09 31.13 1.47
N PRO A 382 -10.53 31.91 2.47
CA PRO A 382 -11.32 31.39 3.57
C PRO A 382 -12.62 30.74 3.08
N LEU A 383 -12.98 29.58 3.65
CA LEU A 383 -14.24 28.89 3.39
C LEU A 383 -15.17 29.04 4.58
N ASP A 384 -16.43 29.37 4.31
CA ASP A 384 -17.49 29.48 5.30
C ASP A 384 -18.43 28.29 5.19
N ILE A 385 -18.23 27.28 6.04
CA ILE A 385 -19.04 26.05 6.05
C ILE A 385 -20.51 26.24 6.43
N SER A 386 -20.93 27.46 6.80
CA SER A 386 -22.36 27.78 6.90
C SER A 386 -23.00 27.98 5.52
N LYS A 387 -22.21 28.28 4.49
CA LYS A 387 -22.65 28.39 3.09
C LYS A 387 -22.70 27.00 2.45
N PRO A 388 -23.82 26.63 1.79
CA PRO A 388 -23.95 25.32 1.16
C PRO A 388 -22.85 24.99 0.15
N GLU A 389 -22.38 25.98 -0.62
CA GLU A 389 -21.37 25.79 -1.67
C GLU A 389 -19.99 25.49 -1.09
N ASP A 390 -19.55 26.29 -0.11
CA ASP A 390 -18.27 26.11 0.57
C ASP A 390 -18.25 24.81 1.39
N LYS A 391 -19.38 24.50 2.05
CA LYS A 391 -19.56 23.24 2.76
C LYS A 391 -19.45 22.06 1.81
N LYS A 392 -20.19 22.09 0.68
CA LYS A 392 -20.15 21.04 -0.32
C LYS A 392 -18.74 20.86 -0.88
N PHE A 393 -18.06 21.95 -1.23
CA PHE A 393 -16.68 21.88 -1.72
C PHE A 393 -15.74 21.25 -0.68
N PHE A 394 -15.84 21.64 0.59
CA PHE A 394 -15.07 21.02 1.67
C PHE A 394 -15.35 19.51 1.82
N GLU A 395 -16.63 19.11 1.83
CA GLU A 395 -17.02 17.71 1.93
C GLU A 395 -16.50 16.89 0.74
N ASP A 396 -16.70 17.39 -0.48
CA ASP A 396 -16.23 16.74 -1.71
C ASP A 396 -14.71 16.63 -1.75
N MET A 397 -13.99 17.67 -1.31
CA MET A 397 -12.54 17.63 -1.21
C MET A 397 -12.08 16.58 -0.20
N MET A 398 -12.65 16.57 1.00
CA MET A 398 -12.30 15.60 2.04
C MET A 398 -12.66 14.16 1.64
N ALA A 399 -13.72 13.97 0.85
CA ALA A 399 -14.11 12.68 0.26
C ALA A 399 -13.33 12.30 -1.01
N TRP A 400 -12.49 13.21 -1.55
CA TRP A 400 -11.77 13.02 -2.82
C TRP A 400 -12.69 12.87 -4.05
N GLU A 401 -13.88 13.47 -3.98
CA GLU A 401 -14.93 13.41 -5.00
C GLU A 401 -15.14 14.76 -5.70
N ALA A 402 -14.35 15.77 -5.35
CA ALA A 402 -14.46 17.10 -5.93
C ALA A 402 -14.19 17.09 -7.46
N VAL A 403 -14.89 17.97 -8.15
CA VAL A 403 -14.65 18.30 -9.56
C VAL A 403 -14.43 19.81 -9.64
N VAL A 404 -13.29 20.22 -10.19
CA VAL A 404 -12.88 21.62 -10.26
C VAL A 404 -12.55 21.96 -11.70
N ASP A 405 -13.18 23.01 -12.24
CA ASP A 405 -13.07 23.40 -13.66
C ASP A 405 -13.31 22.24 -14.63
N GLY A 406 -14.29 21.39 -14.32
CA GLY A 406 -14.62 20.18 -15.09
C GLY A 406 -13.60 19.04 -14.97
N LYS A 407 -12.56 19.18 -14.14
CA LYS A 407 -11.51 18.18 -13.93
C LYS A 407 -11.77 17.41 -12.65
N ALA A 408 -11.77 16.09 -12.73
CA ALA A 408 -11.87 15.20 -11.57
C ALA A 408 -10.49 14.99 -10.92
N PHE A 409 -10.50 14.47 -9.69
CA PHE A 409 -9.29 14.05 -8.98
C PHE A 409 -8.46 13.05 -9.81
N ALA A 410 -7.16 13.34 -9.94
CA ALA A 410 -6.20 12.48 -10.62
C ALA A 410 -5.17 11.89 -9.64
N ASP A 411 -4.74 12.70 -8.67
CA ASP A 411 -3.85 12.29 -7.58
C ASP A 411 -3.97 13.31 -6.42
N GLY A 412 -3.29 13.10 -5.30
CA GLY A 412 -3.28 14.07 -4.21
C GLY A 412 -2.62 13.55 -2.94
N LYS A 413 -2.69 14.34 -1.87
CA LYS A 413 -2.22 13.96 -0.54
C LYS A 413 -3.10 14.56 0.55
N VAL A 414 -3.09 13.89 1.70
CA VAL A 414 -3.68 14.39 2.94
C VAL A 414 -2.56 14.77 3.92
N MET A 415 -2.64 15.97 4.47
CA MET A 415 -1.84 16.42 5.61
C MET A 415 -2.53 15.97 6.89
N LYS A 416 -1.86 15.13 7.70
CA LYS A 416 -2.38 14.61 8.98
C LYS A 416 -1.30 14.68 10.04
#